data_AF-A0A816EYY2-F1
#
_entry.id   AF-A0A816EYY2-F1
#
_cell.length_a   1.000
_cell.length_b   1.000
_cell.length_c   1.000
_cell.angle_alpha   90.00
_cell.angle_beta   90.00
_cell.angle_gamma   90.00
#
_symmetry.space_group_name_H-M   'P 1'
#
loop_
_entity.id
_entity.type
_entity.pdbx_description
1 polymer ?
#
loop_
_entity_poly.entity_id
_entity_poly.type
_entity_poly.pdbx_seq_one_letter_code
_entity_poly.pdbx_strand_id
1 'polypeptide(L)' 'TGAAEPFRCGTQGVGWFKGVYPSAAGATIEGTVCYSWPGKSCQWSNTIWVTNCKEYYVFALLAPPACRLRYCTT' A
#
# COMPACT_ATOMS: atom_id res chain seq x y z
N THR A 1 1.97 -3.83 -13.03
CA THR A 1 2.84 -3.23 -11.99
C THR A 1 3.38 -4.35 -11.12
N GLY A 2 4.71 -4.41 -10.94
CA GLY A 2 5.35 -5.43 -10.10
C GLY A 2 5.20 -5.13 -8.61
N ALA A 3 5.40 -6.13 -7.75
CA ALA A 3 5.43 -5.91 -6.32
C ALA A 3 6.65 -5.07 -5.90
N ALA A 4 6.55 -4.35 -4.79
CA ALA A 4 7.70 -3.63 -4.25
C ALA A 4 8.76 -4.61 -3.71
N GLU A 5 10.04 -4.28 -3.90
CA GLU A 5 11.15 -5.07 -3.36
C GLU A 5 11.23 -4.98 -1.83
N PRO A 6 11.51 -6.09 -1.10
CA PRO A 6 11.73 -6.05 0.34
C PRO A 6 13.00 -5.26 0.71
N PHE A 7 13.20 -4.99 2.00
CA PHE A 7 14.38 -4.28 2.53
C PHE A 7 14.58 -2.83 2.06
N ARG A 8 13.51 -2.15 1.64
CA ARG A 8 13.52 -0.71 1.30
C ARG A 8 13.02 0.13 2.48
N CYS A 9 13.28 1.44 2.46
CA CYS A 9 12.83 2.38 3.50
C CYS A 9 13.14 1.95 4.95
N GLY A 10 14.27 1.26 5.16
CA GLY A 10 14.72 0.78 6.48
C GLY A 10 13.84 -0.29 7.13
N THR A 11 12.92 -0.91 6.38
CA THR A 11 11.99 -1.96 6.88
C THR A 11 12.27 -3.30 6.22
N GLN A 12 11.89 -4.40 6.86
CA GLN A 12 12.04 -5.73 6.27
C GLN A 12 10.90 -6.01 5.28
N GLY A 13 9.66 -5.73 5.69
CA GLY A 13 8.48 -5.84 4.84
C GLY A 13 8.03 -4.49 4.30
N VAL A 14 7.95 -4.40 2.98
CA VAL A 14 7.65 -3.15 2.25
C VAL A 14 6.21 -3.16 1.78
N GLY A 15 5.41 -2.24 2.33
CA GLY A 15 4.00 -2.06 2.00
C GLY A 15 3.81 -1.20 0.76
N TRP A 16 3.13 -1.74 -0.25
CA TRP A 16 2.73 -1.04 -1.47
C TRP A 16 1.24 -1.23 -1.77
N PHE A 17 0.60 -0.23 -2.36
CA PHE A 17 -0.82 -0.29 -2.71
C PHE A 17 -1.05 -1.23 -3.90
N LYS A 18 -1.70 -2.37 -3.63
CA LYS A 18 -2.10 -3.38 -4.62
C LYS A 18 -3.57 -3.15 -5.00
N GLY A 19 -3.82 -2.08 -5.71
CA GLY A 19 -5.16 -1.72 -6.19
C GLY A 19 -5.11 -0.78 -7.38
N VAL A 20 -6.29 -0.55 -7.97
CA VAL A 20 -6.48 0.49 -8.98
C VAL A 20 -6.94 1.75 -8.27
N TYR A 21 -6.47 2.91 -8.72
CA TYR A 21 -6.86 4.20 -8.13
C TYR A 21 -8.27 4.60 -8.58
N PRO A 22 -9.06 5.28 -7.73
CA PRO A 22 -10.38 5.78 -8.14
C PRO A 22 -10.24 6.81 -9.27
N SER A 23 -10.98 6.66 -10.37
CA SER A 23 -10.90 7.58 -11.51
C SER A 23 -11.77 8.82 -11.37
N ALA A 24 -12.91 8.72 -10.68
CA ALA A 24 -13.82 9.83 -10.47
C ALA A 24 -13.36 10.72 -9.30
N ALA A 25 -13.35 12.03 -9.52
CA ALA A 25 -13.06 13.01 -8.49
C ALA A 25 -14.07 12.90 -7.32
N GLY A 26 -13.57 12.90 -6.09
CA GLY A 26 -14.35 12.73 -4.86
C GLY A 26 -14.71 11.27 -4.54
N ALA A 27 -14.48 10.33 -5.45
CA ALA A 27 -14.73 8.93 -5.16
C ALA A 27 -13.69 8.39 -4.17
N THR A 28 -14.19 7.63 -3.20
CA THR A 28 -13.39 6.84 -2.26
C THR A 28 -13.58 5.38 -2.56
N ILE A 29 -12.49 4.63 -2.65
CA ILE A 29 -12.54 3.16 -2.78
C ILE A 29 -11.80 2.52 -1.62
N GLU A 30 -12.22 1.30 -1.31
CA GLU A 30 -11.44 0.38 -0.52
C GLU A 30 -10.32 -0.23 -1.39
N GLY A 31 -9.12 -0.37 -0.84
CA GLY A 31 -8.03 -1.06 -1.52
C GLY A 31 -7.10 -1.77 -0.55
N THR A 32 -6.29 -2.68 -1.09
CA THR A 32 -5.39 -3.52 -0.31
C THR A 32 -3.97 -3.02 -0.40
N VAL A 33 -3.28 -2.88 0.73
CA VAL A 33 -1.83 -2.80 0.77
C VAL A 33 -1.26 -4.19 1.00
N CYS A 34 -0.34 -4.59 0.12
CA CYS A 34 0.44 -5.81 0.27
C CYS A 34 1.82 -5.47 0.81
N TYR A 35 2.32 -6.27 1.75
CA TYR A 35 3.68 -6.16 2.25
C TYR A 35 4.53 -7.28 1.66
N SER A 36 5.49 -6.89 0.81
CA SER A 36 6.47 -7.83 0.28
C SER A 36 7.45 -8.26 1.36
N TRP A 37 7.95 -9.48 1.24
CA TRP A 37 8.92 -10.09 2.14
C TRP A 37 9.86 -10.97 1.32
N PRO A 38 11.08 -11.28 1.80
CA PRO A 38 11.95 -12.22 1.12
C PRO A 38 11.24 -13.51 0.69
N GLY A 39 11.24 -13.77 -0.62
CA GLY A 39 10.60 -14.94 -1.25
C GLY A 39 9.09 -14.85 -1.44
N LYS A 40 8.43 -13.77 -0.98
CA LYS A 40 6.97 -13.60 -1.11
C LYS A 40 6.58 -12.15 -1.39
N SER A 41 5.99 -11.92 -2.56
CA SER A 41 5.57 -10.60 -3.02
C SER A 41 4.44 -9.96 -2.19
N CYS A 42 3.67 -10.76 -1.44
CA CYS A 42 2.65 -10.30 -0.51
C CYS A 42 2.48 -11.34 0.62
N GLN A 43 3.26 -11.19 1.70
CA GLN A 43 3.20 -12.09 2.86
C GLN A 43 2.18 -11.61 3.91
N TRP A 44 2.02 -10.29 4.05
CA TRP A 44 0.95 -9.68 4.85
C TRP A 44 0.17 -8.71 3.99
N SER A 45 -1.03 -8.36 4.43
CA SER A 45 -1.83 -7.30 3.83
C SER A 45 -2.73 -6.65 4.86
N ASN A 46 -3.17 -5.44 4.54
CA ASN A 46 -4.30 -4.81 5.22
C ASN A 46 -5.08 -3.93 4.25
N THR A 47 -6.31 -3.65 4.65
CA THR A 47 -7.21 -2.75 3.92
C THR A 47 -6.91 -1.30 4.26
N ILE A 48 -7.05 -0.42 3.27
CA ILE A 48 -7.00 1.04 3.39
C ILE A 48 -8.07 1.67 2.49
N TRP A 49 -8.25 2.99 2.58
CA TRP A 49 -9.11 3.73 1.65
C TRP A 49 -8.33 4.78 0.87
N VAL A 50 -8.70 4.96 -0.40
CA VAL A 50 -8.07 5.93 -1.30
C VAL A 50 -9.14 6.83 -1.87
N THR A 51 -8.93 8.14 -1.75
CA THR A 51 -9.83 9.17 -2.30
C THR A 51 -9.13 9.92 -3.44
N ASN A 52 -9.82 10.12 -4.57
CA ASN A 52 -9.32 10.95 -5.67
C ASN A 52 -9.68 12.43 -5.42
N CYS A 53 -8.69 13.28 -5.20
CA CYS A 53 -8.85 14.73 -5.00
C CYS A 53 -8.52 15.55 -6.26
N LYS A 54 -8.68 14.94 -7.45
CA LYS A 54 -8.32 15.44 -8.80
C LYS A 54 -6.83 15.52 -9.06
N GLU A 55 -6.11 16.33 -8.30
CA GLU A 55 -4.68 16.59 -8.51
C GLU A 55 -3.78 15.59 -7.78
N TYR A 56 -4.31 15.00 -6.71
CA TYR A 56 -3.61 14.04 -5.86
C TYR A 56 -4.61 13.03 -5.28
N TYR A 57 -4.05 12.00 -4.63
CA TYR A 57 -4.82 11.00 -3.92
C TYR A 57 -4.54 11.10 -2.42
N VAL A 58 -5.58 10.94 -1.61
CA VAL A 58 -5.46 10.85 -0.16
C VAL A 58 -5.66 9.41 0.27
N PHE A 59 -4.72 8.91 1.08
CA PHE A 59 -4.74 7.55 1.59
C PHE A 59 -5.06 7.57 3.09
N ALA A 60 -6.18 6.93 3.47
CA ALA A 60 -6.48 6.65 4.86
C ALA A 60 -5.80 5.33 5.25
N LEU A 61 -4.60 5.44 5.81
CA LEU A 61 -3.77 4.30 6.19
C LEU A 61 -4.16 3.76 7.56
N LEU A 62 -4.02 2.44 7.73
CA LEU A 62 -4.11 1.78 9.04
C LEU A 62 -2.70 1.41 9.53
N ALA A 63 -2.57 1.06 10.81
CA ALA A 63 -1.29 0.52 11.28
C ALA A 63 -0.98 -0.81 10.54
N PRO A 64 0.27 -1.03 10.10
CA PRO A 64 0.66 -2.31 9.53
C PRO A 64 0.37 -3.49 10.48
N PRO A 65 -0.07 -4.65 9.96
CA PRO A 65 -0.61 -5.74 10.79
C PRO A 65 0.47 -6.53 11.56
N ALA A 66 1.75 -6.25 11.35
CA ALA A 66 2.86 -6.97 12.00
C ALA A 66 4.08 -6.06 12.20
N CYS A 67 5.00 -6.52 13.05
CA CYS A 67 6.28 -5.85 13.28
C CYS A 67 7.15 -5.84 12.02
N ARG A 68 8.00 -4.83 11.88
CA ARG A 68 8.95 -4.65 10.75
C ARG A 68 8.28 -4.51 9.37
N LEU A 69 7.07 -3.97 9.36
CA LEU A 69 6.34 -3.58 8.17
C LEU A 69 6.26 -2.04 8.14
N ARG A 70 6.47 -1.44 6.96
CA ARG A 70 6.23 0.00 6.74
C ARG A 70 5.66 0.24 5.36
N TYR A 71 4.78 1.23 5.23
CA TYR A 71 4.41 1.80 3.94
C TYR A 71 5.65 2.44 3.31
N CYS A 72 5.94 2.08 2.06
CA CYS A 72 7.09 2.57 1.32
C CYS A 72 6.73 2.50 -0.15
N THR A 73 6.31 3.65 -0.66
CA THR A 73 5.92 3.89 -2.05
C THR A 73 6.98 4.77 -2.72
N THR A 74 7.06 4.74 -4.05
CA THR A 74 7.98 5.55 -4.86
C THR A 74 7.32 6.82 -5.34
#